data_AF-A0A376Y3U8-F1
#
_entry.id   AF-A0A376Y3U8-F1
#
_cell.length_a   1.000
_cell.length_b   1.000
_cell.length_c   1.000
_cell.angle_alpha   90.00
_cell.angle_beta   90.00
_cell.angle_gamma   90.00
#
_symmetry.space_group_name_H-M   'P 1'
#
loop_
_entity.id
_entity.type
_entity.pdbx_description
1 polymer ?
#
loop_
_entity_poly.entity_id
_entity_poly.type
_entity_poly.pdbx_seq_one_letter_code
_entity_poly.pdbx_strand_id
1 'polypeptide(L)'
;MDEKLKIQVGPKTAPLMDDVLDYDKVMDSLDHFMDWLAVQYISALNIIHYMHDKYSYEASLMALHDRDVYRTMACGIAGLSVATDSLSAIKYARVKPIRDEKRPGGGL
;
A
#
# COMPACT_ATOMS: atom_id res chain seq x y z
N MET A 1 4.96 9.69 5.61
CA MET A 1 4.58 9.68 7.04
C MET A 1 3.14 9.21 7.14
N ASP A 2 2.83 8.37 8.14
CA ASP A 2 1.46 7.95 8.48
C ASP A 2 0.70 9.09 9.17
N GLU A 3 -0.55 9.33 8.76
CA GLU A 3 -1.32 10.50 9.18
C GLU A 3 -1.84 10.43 10.62
N LYS A 4 -1.99 9.22 11.20
CA LYS A 4 -2.48 9.03 12.57
C LYS A 4 -1.36 8.80 13.57
N LEU A 5 -0.44 7.90 13.24
CA LEU A 5 0.68 7.50 14.09
C LEU A 5 1.86 8.47 14.00
N LYS A 6 1.88 9.35 12.99
CA LYS A 6 2.94 10.35 12.76
C LYS A 6 4.35 9.76 12.65
N ILE A 7 4.44 8.48 12.25
CA ILE A 7 5.71 7.77 12.01
C ILE A 7 5.99 7.66 10.51
N GLN A 8 7.26 7.50 10.14
CA GLN A 8 7.63 7.27 8.75
C GLN A 8 7.49 5.77 8.43
N VAL A 9 6.48 5.40 7.64
CA VAL A 9 6.21 4.01 7.23
C VAL A 9 6.76 3.71 5.83
N GLY A 10 6.39 4.52 4.83
CA GLY A 10 6.89 4.40 3.46
C GLY A 10 8.22 5.11 3.21
N PRO A 11 8.67 5.21 1.95
CA PRO A 11 9.81 6.02 1.55
C PRO A 11 9.61 7.49 1.95
N LYS A 12 10.71 8.21 2.23
CA LYS A 12 10.66 9.65 2.46
C LYS A 12 10.43 10.36 1.13
N THR A 13 9.22 10.87 0.93
CA THR A 13 8.86 11.73 -0.19
C THR A 13 8.49 13.12 0.31
N ALA A 14 8.66 14.13 -0.55
CA ALA A 14 8.24 15.49 -0.23
C ALA A 14 6.70 15.54 -0.14
N PRO A 15 6.12 16.17 0.90
CA PRO A 15 4.68 16.32 0.99
C PRO A 15 4.18 17.25 -0.13
N LEU A 16 2.97 16.98 -0.64
CA LEU A 16 2.29 17.86 -1.59
C LEU A 16 1.92 19.16 -0.86
N MET A 17 2.57 20.27 -1.23
CA MET A 17 2.43 21.57 -0.56
C MET A 17 1.39 22.50 -1.19
N ASP A 18 0.81 22.11 -2.33
CA ASP A 18 -0.20 22.89 -3.05
C ASP A 18 -1.45 23.14 -2.20
N ASP A 19 -2.10 24.30 -2.40
CA ASP A 19 -3.31 24.72 -1.68
C ASP A 19 -4.57 23.96 -2.16
N VAL A 20 -4.57 23.54 -3.43
CA VAL A 20 -5.58 22.66 -4.03
C VAL A 20 -4.83 21.46 -4.57
N LEU A 21 -5.35 20.26 -4.30
CA LEU A 21 -4.72 19.03 -4.80
C LEU A 21 -4.86 18.95 -6.33
N ASP A 22 -3.73 18.66 -6.97
CA ASP A 22 -3.66 18.38 -8.40
C ASP A 22 -3.71 16.87 -8.63
N TYR A 23 -4.57 16.42 -9.55
CA TYR A 23 -4.80 15.00 -9.79
C TYR A 23 -3.55 14.28 -10.30
N ASP A 24 -2.84 14.86 -11.27
CA ASP A 24 -1.69 14.21 -11.90
C ASP A 24 -0.55 14.06 -10.89
N LYS A 25 -0.27 15.11 -10.09
CA LYS A 25 0.72 15.03 -9.01
C LYS A 25 0.37 13.99 -7.93
N VAL A 26 -0.91 13.88 -7.57
CA VAL A 26 -1.36 12.89 -6.58
C VAL A 26 -1.22 11.47 -7.14
N MET A 27 -1.58 11.27 -8.41
CA MET A 27 -1.47 9.97 -9.08
C MET A 27 -0.01 9.54 -9.24
N ASP A 28 0.89 10.43 -9.66
CA ASP A 28 2.33 10.15 -9.76
C ASP A 28 2.92 9.77 -8.40
N SER A 29 2.52 10.48 -7.34
CA SER A 29 2.94 10.14 -5.99
C SER A 29 2.37 8.78 -5.56
N LEU A 30 1.10 8.48 -5.87
CA LEU A 30 0.46 7.22 -5.52
C LEU A 30 1.15 6.04 -6.21
N ASP A 31 1.47 6.17 -7.50
CA ASP A 31 2.16 5.15 -8.30
C ASP A 31 3.52 4.79 -7.69
N HIS A 32 4.31 5.81 -7.33
CA HIS A 32 5.60 5.60 -6.65
C HIS A 32 5.46 4.85 -5.31
N PHE A 33 4.40 5.14 -4.53
CA PHE A 33 4.13 4.42 -3.29
C PHE A 33 3.61 2.99 -3.55
N MET A 34 2.85 2.77 -4.61
CA MET A 34 2.35 1.45 -5.01
C MET A 34 3.51 0.51 -5.38
N ASP A 35 4.53 1.00 -6.09
CA ASP A 35 5.74 0.23 -6.39
C ASP A 35 6.44 -0.25 -5.12
N TRP A 36 6.64 0.68 -4.17
CA TRP A 36 7.22 0.33 -2.87
C TRP A 36 6.36 -0.68 -2.11
N LEU A 37 5.04 -0.48 -2.09
CA LEU A 37 4.10 -1.36 -1.41
C LEU A 37 4.12 -2.77 -1.99
N ALA A 38 4.17 -2.89 -3.32
CA ALA A 38 4.22 -4.17 -4.02
C ALA A 38 5.46 -4.98 -3.62
N VAL A 39 6.64 -4.34 -3.56
CA VAL A 39 7.88 -5.00 -3.12
C VAL A 39 7.76 -5.51 -1.69
N GLN A 40 7.25 -4.69 -0.76
CA GLN A 40 7.08 -5.11 0.63
C GLN A 40 6.06 -6.25 0.76
N TYR A 41 4.93 -6.16 0.03
CA TYR A 41 3.86 -7.15 0.10
C TYR A 41 4.30 -8.51 -0.43
N ILE A 42 4.92 -8.57 -1.61
CA ILE A 42 5.42 -9.82 -2.18
C ILE A 42 6.56 -10.40 -1.34
N SER A 43 7.45 -9.56 -0.81
CA SER A 43 8.53 -10.03 0.07
C SER A 43 7.96 -10.70 1.34
N ALA A 44 6.92 -10.10 1.94
CA ALA A 44 6.24 -10.69 3.08
C ALA A 44 5.54 -12.02 2.71
N LEU A 45 4.82 -12.06 1.59
CA LEU A 45 4.14 -13.28 1.14
C LEU A 45 5.11 -14.42 0.82
N ASN A 46 6.28 -14.11 0.25
CA ASN A 46 7.33 -15.10 0.00
C ASN A 46 7.84 -15.72 1.30
N ILE A 47 8.08 -14.90 2.33
CA ILE A 47 8.50 -15.39 3.65
C ILE A 47 7.38 -16.25 4.26
N ILE A 48 6.14 -15.79 4.22
CA ILE A 48 4.98 -16.51 4.78
C ILE A 48 4.84 -17.88 4.13
N HIS A 49 4.75 -17.96 2.80
CA HIS A 49 4.52 -19.22 2.11
C HIS A 49 5.72 -20.17 2.23
N TYR A 50 6.95 -19.65 2.19
CA TYR A 50 8.14 -20.48 2.40
C TYR A 50 8.14 -21.11 3.81
N MET A 51 7.83 -20.32 4.85
CA MET A 51 7.78 -20.82 6.21
C MET A 51 6.57 -21.72 6.47
N HIS A 52 5.42 -21.44 5.85
CA HIS A 52 4.22 -22.27 5.95
C HIS A 52 4.46 -23.65 5.36
N ASP A 53 5.01 -23.71 4.14
CA ASP A 53 5.34 -25.00 3.50
C ASP A 53 6.42 -25.77 4.29
N LYS A 54 7.37 -25.08 4.90
CA LYS A 54 8.44 -25.73 5.66
C LYS A 54 7.97 -26.29 7.01
N TYR A 55 7.14 -25.54 7.74
CA TYR A 55 6.82 -25.83 9.14
C TYR A 55 5.39 -26.32 9.38
N SER A 56 4.48 -26.06 8.44
CA SER A 56 3.06 -26.38 8.55
C SER A 56 2.46 -26.85 7.22
N TYR A 57 3.19 -27.70 6.51
CA TYR A 57 2.73 -28.27 5.25
C TYR A 57 1.38 -29.01 5.42
N GLU A 58 0.38 -28.65 4.62
CA GLU A 58 -0.97 -29.21 4.68
C GLU A 58 -1.04 -30.61 4.03
N ALA A 59 -0.24 -31.56 4.54
CA ALA A 59 -0.06 -32.89 3.97
C ALA A 59 -1.37 -33.63 3.70
N SER A 60 -2.35 -33.55 4.62
CA SER A 60 -3.65 -34.20 4.46
C SER A 60 -4.48 -33.61 3.31
N LEU A 61 -4.42 -32.30 3.08
CA LEU A 61 -5.11 -31.65 1.98
C LEU A 61 -4.36 -31.87 0.67
N MET A 62 -3.03 -31.77 0.69
CA MET A 62 -2.19 -31.94 -0.49
C MET A 62 -2.14 -33.40 -0.98
N ALA A 63 -2.35 -34.40 -0.10
CA ALA A 63 -2.47 -35.81 -0.49
C ALA A 63 -3.70 -36.10 -1.35
N LEU A 64 -4.70 -35.21 -1.35
CA LEU A 64 -5.91 -35.31 -2.17
C LEU A 64 -5.82 -34.51 -3.47
N HIS A 65 -4.67 -33.89 -3.76
CA HIS A 65 -4.40 -33.18 -5.00
C HIS A 65 -3.49 -34.01 -5.91
N ASP A 66 -3.52 -33.70 -7.21
CA ASP A 66 -2.57 -34.26 -8.17
C ASP A 66 -1.13 -33.89 -7.78
N ARG A 67 -0.17 -34.71 -8.23
CA ARG A 67 1.26 -34.54 -7.90
C ARG A 67 1.75 -33.11 -8.16
N ASP A 68 1.32 -32.51 -9.27
CA ASP A 68 1.73 -31.19 -9.72
C ASP A 68 0.57 -30.19 -9.55
N VAL A 69 0.55 -29.49 -8.42
CA VAL A 69 -0.47 -28.48 -8.10
C VAL A 69 -0.02 -27.09 -8.55
N TYR A 70 -0.87 -26.42 -9.33
CA TYR A 70 -0.67 -25.03 -9.70
C TYR A 70 -0.91 -24.11 -8.50
N ARG A 71 0.09 -23.31 -8.13
CA ARG A 71 0.02 -22.35 -7.02
C ARG A 71 0.02 -20.93 -7.55
N THR A 72 -0.89 -20.11 -7.06
CA THR A 72 -0.96 -18.67 -7.35
C THR A 72 -0.58 -17.86 -6.12
N MET A 73 0.09 -16.73 -6.32
CA MET A 73 0.29 -15.75 -5.25
C MET A 73 -0.93 -14.83 -5.20
N ALA A 74 -1.90 -15.16 -4.37
CA ALA A 74 -3.12 -14.37 -4.25
C ALA A 74 -2.86 -13.05 -3.49
N CYS A 75 -2.77 -11.94 -4.23
CA CYS A 75 -2.67 -10.60 -3.67
C CYS A 75 -4.07 -9.95 -3.60
N GLY A 76 -4.43 -9.43 -2.43
CA GLY A 76 -5.69 -8.71 -2.21
C GLY A 76 -5.47 -7.20 -2.08
N ILE A 77 -6.44 -6.41 -2.53
CA ILE A 77 -6.45 -4.94 -2.35
C ILE A 77 -7.66 -4.59 -1.48
N ALA A 78 -7.44 -3.82 -0.41
CA ALA A 78 -8.50 -3.29 0.43
C ALA A 78 -8.68 -1.79 0.18
N GLY A 79 -9.92 -1.29 0.35
CA GLY A 79 -10.20 0.15 0.27
C GLY A 79 -10.25 0.73 -1.15
N LEU A 80 -10.43 -0.10 -2.18
CA LEU A 80 -10.45 0.34 -3.58
C LEU A 80 -11.50 1.43 -3.86
N SER A 81 -12.70 1.32 -3.29
CA SER A 81 -13.75 2.33 -3.44
C SER A 81 -13.34 3.68 -2.87
N VAL A 82 -12.77 3.69 -1.66
CA VAL A 82 -12.29 4.91 -0.99
C VAL A 82 -11.19 5.57 -1.81
N ALA A 83 -10.24 4.79 -2.33
CA ALA A 83 -9.19 5.31 -3.20
C ALA A 83 -9.77 5.92 -4.48
N THR A 84 -10.70 5.21 -5.11
CA THR A 84 -11.34 5.65 -6.37
C THR A 84 -12.15 6.94 -6.17
N ASP A 85 -12.96 7.01 -5.12
CA ASP A 85 -13.79 8.18 -4.81
C ASP A 85 -12.92 9.39 -4.42
N SER A 86 -11.83 9.16 -3.69
CA SER A 86 -10.86 10.21 -3.34
C SER A 86 -10.20 10.80 -4.59
N LEU A 87 -9.76 9.94 -5.52
CA LEU A 87 -9.19 10.35 -6.80
C LEU A 87 -10.22 11.09 -7.66
N SER A 88 -11.47 10.61 -7.69
CA SER A 88 -12.58 11.27 -8.39
C SER A 88 -12.86 12.67 -7.82
N ALA A 89 -12.88 12.82 -6.49
CA ALA A 89 -13.07 14.12 -5.84
C ALA A 89 -11.94 15.10 -6.18
N ILE A 90 -10.69 14.64 -6.21
CA ILE A 90 -9.54 15.47 -6.59
C ILE A 90 -9.62 15.91 -8.06
N LYS A 91 -10.12 15.03 -8.96
CA LYS A 91 -10.20 15.32 -10.39
C LYS A 91 -11.38 16.21 -10.78
N TYR A 92 -12.55 15.98 -10.18
CA TYR A 92 -13.81 16.61 -10.59
C TYR A 92 -14.33 17.68 -9.63
N ALA A 93 -13.71 17.83 -8.46
CA ALA A 93 -14.01 18.89 -7.49
C ALA A 93 -12.73 19.63 -7.05
N ARG A 94 -12.87 20.66 -6.21
CA ARG A 94 -11.73 21.38 -5.62
C ARG A 94 -11.49 20.86 -4.21
N VAL A 95 -10.45 20.04 -4.05
CA VAL A 95 -10.08 19.47 -2.75
C VAL A 95 -8.94 20.30 -2.14
N LYS A 96 -9.21 20.90 -0.97
CA LYS A 96 -8.23 21.65 -0.18
C LYS A 96 -7.79 20.81 1.03
N PRO A 97 -6.51 20.44 1.15
CA PRO A 97 -6.03 19.65 2.28
C PRO A 97 -5.98 20.50 3.55
N ILE A 98 -6.52 19.97 4.65
CA ILE A 98 -6.41 20.57 5.98
C ILE A 98 -5.17 19.96 6.65
N ARG A 99 -4.14 20.78 6.91
CA ARG A 99 -2.87 20.36 7.50
C ARG A 99 -2.84 20.72 8.99
N ASP A 100 -2.43 19.78 9.84
CA ASP A 100 -2.19 20.02 11.27
C ASP A 100 -0.85 20.77 11.47
N GLU A 101 -0.82 21.74 12.38
CA GLU A 101 0.37 22.54 12.72
C GLU A 101 1.45 21.71 13.45
N LYS A 102 1.08 20.56 14.05
CA LYS A 102 2.04 19.64 14.68
C LYS A 102 2.86 18.88 13.62
N ARG A 103 3.83 19.57 13.03
CA ARG A 103 4.96 18.98 12.30
C ARG A 103 5.88 18.23 13.28
N PRO A 104 6.07 16.91 13.15
CA PRO A 104 7.23 16.24 13.74
C PRO A 104 8.42 16.55 12.83
N GLY A 105 9.07 17.69 13.04
CA GLY A 105 10.20 18.14 12.21
C GLY A 105 10.38 19.66 12.08
N GLY A 106 9.84 20.46 13.01
CA GLY A 106 10.20 21.87 13.11
C GLY A 106 11.52 22.04 13.86
N GLY A 107 12.60 22.31 13.13
CA GLY A 107 13.88 22.73 13.68
C GLY A 107 14.85 23.06 12.55
N LEU A 108 14.98 24.37 12.28
CA LEU A 108 16.02 25.08 11.52
C LEU A 108 16.55 24.45 10.23
#